data_AF-A0A7C8CS29-F1
#
_entry.id   AF-A0A7C8CS29-F1
#
_cell.length_a   1.000
_cell.length_b   1.000
_cell.length_c   1.000
_cell.angle_alpha   90.00
_cell.angle_beta   90.00
_cell.angle_gamma   90.00
#
_symmetry.space_group_name_H-M   'P 1'
#
loop_
_entity.id
_entity.type
_entity.pdbx_description
1 polymer ?
#
loop_
_entity_poly.entity_id
_entity_poly.type
_entity_poly.pdbx_seq_one_letter_code
_entity_poly.pdbx_strand_id
1 'polypeptide(L)'
;MQTPYSHRKIAAYLMVLSGITHPAQILVYGARPEISGPAMQGSIFLLVGALLLTRYRIALWVAVVLPLMGGAGALYRIAALEPTAFTYFHALVDFVVVGLVITCLVRPEIKPGGGSVRDAVEEAKN
;
A
#
# COMPACT_ATOMS: atom_id res chain seq x y z
N MET A 1 14.93 14.65 5.54
CA MET A 1 13.70 14.34 6.31
C MET A 1 12.57 14.20 5.29
N GLN A 2 12.20 12.98 4.89
CA GLN A 2 11.08 12.79 3.94
C GLN A 2 9.76 13.05 4.67
N THR A 3 8.84 13.78 4.04
CA THR A 3 7.54 14.09 4.63
C THR A 3 6.62 12.86 4.53
N PRO A 4 5.72 12.62 5.50
CA PRO A 4 4.79 11.49 5.49
C PRO A 4 3.94 11.42 4.20
N TYR A 5 3.71 12.56 3.56
CA TYR A 5 3.03 12.66 2.26
C TYR A 5 3.75 11.93 1.13
N SER A 6 5.10 11.94 1.11
CA SER A 6 5.88 11.20 0.13
C SER A 6 5.77 9.69 0.33
N HIS A 7 5.75 9.21 1.58
CA HIS A 7 5.59 7.78 1.88
C HIS A 7 4.22 7.24 1.42
N ARG A 8 3.15 8.01 1.65
CA ARG A 8 1.80 7.63 1.20
C ARG A 8 1.72 7.47 -0.32
N LYS A 9 2.34 8.38 -1.09
CA LYS A 9 2.40 8.29 -2.55
C LYS A 9 3.23 7.11 -3.03
N ILE A 10 4.40 6.88 -2.43
CA ILE A 10 5.24 5.73 -2.76
C ILE A 10 4.47 4.43 -2.51
N ALA A 11 3.83 4.31 -1.35
CA ALA A 11 2.98 3.16 -1.02
C ALA A 11 1.83 2.98 -2.03
N ALA A 12 1.18 4.07 -2.44
CA ALA A 12 0.13 4.02 -3.45
C ALA A 12 0.63 3.48 -4.79
N TYR A 13 1.77 3.99 -5.29
CA TYR A 13 2.34 3.52 -6.56
C TYR A 13 2.80 2.07 -6.50
N LEU A 14 3.39 1.66 -5.38
CA LEU A 14 3.77 0.26 -5.14
C LEU A 14 2.54 -0.66 -5.16
N MET A 15 1.44 -0.25 -4.54
CA MET A 15 0.18 -1.02 -4.53
C MET A 15 -0.45 -1.10 -5.92
N VAL A 16 -0.46 0.00 -6.69
CA VAL A 16 -0.93 -0.02 -8.08
C VAL A 16 -0.07 -0.95 -8.92
N LEU A 17 1.26 -0.86 -8.80
CA LEU A 17 2.17 -1.75 -9.52
C LEU A 17 1.93 -3.22 -9.16
N SER A 18 1.78 -3.53 -7.86
CA SER A 18 1.47 -4.89 -7.38
C SER A 18 0.15 -5.41 -7.98
N GLY A 19 -0.89 -4.58 -7.96
CA GLY A 19 -2.19 -4.95 -8.49
C GLY A 19 -2.23 -5.13 -10.02
N ILE A 20 -1.33 -4.51 -10.79
CA ILE A 20 -1.16 -4.77 -12.24
C ILE A 20 -0.36 -6.05 -12.47
N THR A 21 0.71 -6.23 -11.71
CA THR A 21 1.63 -7.36 -11.89
C THR A 21 1.01 -8.68 -11.45
N HIS A 22 0.04 -8.66 -10.54
CA HIS A 22 -0.71 -9.84 -10.13
C HIS A 22 -1.46 -10.54 -11.27
N PRO A 23 -2.38 -9.92 -12.02
CA PRO A 23 -3.00 -10.56 -13.18
C PRO A 23 -1.98 -10.82 -14.30
N ALA A 24 -0.95 -9.98 -14.45
CA ALA A 24 0.10 -10.20 -15.45
C ALA A 24 0.88 -11.52 -15.22
N GLN A 25 0.93 -12.01 -13.98
CA GLN A 25 1.59 -13.30 -13.67
C GLN A 25 0.93 -14.48 -14.42
N ILE A 26 -0.37 -14.41 -14.71
CA ILE A 26 -1.10 -15.44 -15.48
C ILE A 26 -0.55 -15.50 -16.91
N LEU A 27 -0.19 -14.35 -17.49
CA LEU A 27 0.38 -14.28 -18.84
C LEU A 27 1.78 -14.90 -18.90
N VAL A 28 2.52 -14.87 -17.79
CA VAL A 28 3.91 -15.38 -17.71
C VAL A 28 3.96 -16.86 -17.34
N TYR A 29 3.17 -17.29 -16.35
CA TYR A 29 3.25 -18.63 -15.77
C TYR A 29 2.05 -19.52 -16.10
N GLY A 30 1.04 -18.99 -16.79
CA GLY A 30 -0.19 -19.69 -17.13
C GLY A 30 -1.26 -19.66 -16.02
N ALA A 31 -2.47 -20.11 -16.36
CA ALA A 31 -3.66 -20.02 -15.51
C ALA A 31 -3.84 -21.23 -14.56
N ARG A 32 -2.76 -21.74 -13.97
CA ARG A 32 -2.86 -22.84 -13.00
C ARG A 32 -3.57 -22.39 -11.72
N PRO A 33 -4.30 -23.25 -11.00
CA PRO A 33 -5.07 -22.88 -9.81
C PRO A 33 -4.22 -22.20 -8.71
N GLU A 34 -2.96 -22.63 -8.56
CA GLU A 34 -2.04 -22.09 -7.54
C GLU A 34 -1.58 -20.66 -7.86
N ILE A 35 -1.81 -20.21 -9.10
CA ILE A 35 -1.41 -18.91 -9.65
C ILE A 35 -2.62 -18.01 -9.84
N SER A 36 -3.70 -18.55 -10.44
CA SER A 36 -4.89 -17.78 -10.83
C SER A 36 -5.65 -17.20 -9.64
N GLY A 37 -5.79 -17.96 -8.54
CA GLY A 37 -6.43 -17.49 -7.31
C GLY A 37 -5.72 -16.26 -6.72
N PRO A 38 -4.42 -16.37 -6.37
CA PRO A 38 -3.63 -15.24 -5.89
C PRO A 38 -3.56 -14.07 -6.89
N ALA A 39 -3.49 -14.35 -8.20
CA ALA A 39 -3.50 -13.32 -9.23
C ALA A 39 -4.79 -12.49 -9.25
N MET A 40 -5.94 -13.15 -9.15
CA MET A 40 -7.22 -12.47 -9.11
C MET A 40 -7.39 -11.67 -7.82
N GLN A 41 -7.09 -12.29 -6.68
CA GLN A 41 -7.16 -11.60 -5.38
C GLN A 41 -6.25 -10.36 -5.36
N GLY A 42 -5.06 -10.49 -5.94
CA GLY A 42 -4.10 -9.42 -6.10
C GLY A 42 -4.59 -8.19 -6.85
N SER A 43 -5.59 -8.34 -7.72
CA SER A 43 -6.21 -7.19 -8.40
C SER A 43 -6.85 -6.19 -7.43
N ILE A 44 -7.23 -6.62 -6.21
CA ILE A 44 -7.76 -5.73 -5.18
C ILE A 44 -6.74 -4.65 -4.79
N PHE A 45 -5.44 -4.92 -4.96
CA PHE A 45 -4.37 -3.99 -4.63
C PHE A 45 -4.35 -2.76 -5.54
N LEU A 46 -4.91 -2.83 -6.75
CA LEU A 46 -5.19 -1.64 -7.56
C LEU A 46 -6.13 -0.67 -6.84
N LEU A 47 -7.21 -1.19 -6.25
CA LEU A 47 -8.19 -0.38 -5.53
C LEU A 47 -7.58 0.21 -4.26
N VAL A 48 -6.76 -0.57 -3.55
CA VAL A 48 -6.03 -0.08 -2.36
C VAL A 48 -5.06 1.03 -2.74
N GLY A 49 -4.29 0.87 -3.83
CA GLY A 49 -3.39 1.89 -4.33
C GLY A 49 -4.12 3.19 -4.73
N ALA A 50 -5.23 3.08 -5.45
CA ALA A 50 -6.08 4.22 -5.77
C ALA A 50 -6.67 4.89 -4.52
N LEU A 51 -7.11 4.10 -3.54
CA LEU A 51 -7.64 4.59 -2.27
C LEU A 51 -6.54 5.31 -1.46
N LEU A 52 -5.29 4.84 -1.50
CA LEU A 52 -4.15 5.51 -0.86
C LEU A 52 -3.86 6.89 -1.46
N LEU A 53 -4.21 7.16 -2.72
CA LEU A 53 -4.07 8.50 -3.32
C LEU A 53 -5.11 9.51 -2.79
N THR A 54 -6.17 9.04 -2.14
CA THR A 54 -7.14 9.92 -1.46
C THR A 54 -6.55 10.51 -0.18
N ARG A 55 -7.30 11.36 0.54
CA ARG A 55 -6.88 11.92 1.84
C ARG A 55 -7.44 11.14 3.03
N TYR A 56 -8.28 10.13 2.79
CA TYR A 56 -9.00 9.46 3.87
C TYR A 56 -8.07 8.65 4.77
N ARG A 57 -8.26 8.76 6.08
CA ARG A 57 -7.47 8.00 7.07
C ARG A 57 -7.78 6.51 7.04
N ILE A 58 -9.02 6.14 6.68
CA ILE A 58 -9.42 4.74 6.51
C ILE A 58 -8.59 4.03 5.42
N ALA A 59 -8.15 4.78 4.39
CA ALA A 59 -7.27 4.26 3.35
C ALA A 59 -5.97 3.68 3.91
N LEU A 60 -5.41 4.32 4.94
CA LEU A 60 -4.18 3.86 5.58
C LEU A 60 -4.41 2.54 6.31
N TRP A 61 -5.54 2.39 7.02
CA TRP A 61 -5.87 1.13 7.69
C TRP A 61 -6.08 -0.02 6.70
N VAL A 62 -6.84 0.22 5.63
CA VAL A 62 -7.06 -0.77 4.57
C VAL A 62 -5.72 -1.17 3.92
N ALA A 63 -4.84 -0.20 3.69
CA ALA A 63 -3.51 -0.42 3.13
C ALA A 63 -2.47 -1.01 4.10
N VAL A 64 -2.81 -1.21 5.37
CA VAL A 64 -2.03 -2.04 6.29
C VAL A 64 -2.59 -3.45 6.28
N VAL A 65 -3.90 -3.59 6.49
CA VAL A 65 -4.53 -4.90 6.70
C VAL A 65 -4.46 -5.77 5.44
N LEU A 66 -4.88 -5.23 4.28
CA LEU A 66 -4.93 -6.05 3.06
C LEU A 66 -3.54 -6.47 2.57
N PRO A 67 -2.54 -5.59 2.48
CA PRO A 67 -1.18 -6.01 2.10
C PRO A 67 -0.57 -6.93 3.14
N LEU A 68 -0.85 -6.77 4.44
CA LEU A 68 -0.34 -7.71 5.44
C LEU A 68 -0.92 -9.12 5.25
N MET A 69 -2.21 -9.24 4.93
CA MET A 69 -2.83 -10.52 4.59
C MET A 69 -2.24 -11.11 3.31
N GLY A 70 -2.03 -10.28 2.29
CA GLY A 70 -1.39 -10.68 1.03
C GLY A 70 0.04 -11.19 1.25
N GLY A 71 0.85 -10.42 1.98
CA GLY A 71 2.23 -10.74 2.32
C GLY A 71 2.33 -12.01 3.15
N ALA A 72 1.42 -12.21 4.12
CA ALA A 72 1.34 -13.46 4.88
C ALA A 72 0.99 -14.66 3.97
N GLY A 73 0.05 -14.48 3.04
CA GLY A 73 -0.28 -15.50 2.03
C GLY A 73 0.91 -15.80 1.10
N ALA A 74 1.67 -14.78 0.70
CA ALA A 74 2.88 -14.94 -0.09
C ALA A 74 3.99 -15.66 0.68
N LEU A 75 4.18 -15.36 1.98
CA LEU A 75 5.10 -16.09 2.85
C LEU A 75 4.71 -17.55 3.00
N TYR A 76 3.42 -17.85 3.18
CA TYR A 76 2.94 -19.23 3.20
C TYR A 76 3.31 -19.95 1.90
N ARG A 77 3.12 -19.31 0.73
CA ARG A 77 3.51 -19.88 -0.56
C ARG A 77 5.01 -20.09 -0.69
N ILE A 78 5.83 -19.18 -0.15
CA ILE A 78 7.29 -19.32 -0.14
C ILE A 78 7.72 -20.50 0.74
N ALA A 79 7.05 -20.73 1.87
CA ALA A 79 7.44 -21.74 2.84
C ALA A 79 6.91 -23.14 2.51
N ALA A 80 5.72 -23.25 1.91
CA ALA A 80 4.98 -24.51 1.82
C ALA A 80 4.54 -24.89 0.39
N LEU A 81 4.72 -24.02 -0.60
CA LEU A 81 4.33 -24.26 -1.99
C LEU A 81 5.49 -23.94 -2.93
N GLU A 82 5.24 -23.93 -4.25
CA GLU A 82 6.24 -23.53 -5.24
C GLU A 82 6.20 -22.01 -5.47
N PRO A 83 7.15 -21.23 -4.91
CA PRO A 83 7.17 -19.80 -5.11
C PRO A 83 7.69 -19.44 -6.51
N THR A 84 7.06 -18.43 -7.10
CA THR A 84 7.53 -17.78 -8.33
C THR A 84 8.31 -16.50 -8.00
N ALA A 85 9.04 -15.95 -8.96
CA ALA A 85 9.69 -14.64 -8.80
C ALA A 85 8.67 -13.54 -8.42
N PHE A 86 7.46 -13.60 -9.00
CA PHE A 86 6.36 -12.69 -8.63
C PHE A 86 5.92 -12.88 -7.18
N THR A 87 5.98 -14.10 -6.63
CA THR A 87 5.62 -14.35 -5.23
C THR A 87 6.54 -13.60 -4.27
N TYR A 88 7.86 -13.65 -4.50
CA TYR A 88 8.83 -12.89 -3.72
C TYR A 88 8.66 -11.38 -3.91
N PHE A 89 8.45 -10.93 -5.15
CA PHE A 89 8.23 -9.52 -5.45
C PHE A 89 7.00 -8.96 -4.73
N HIS A 90 5.85 -9.64 -4.79
CA HIS A 90 4.64 -9.20 -4.12
C HIS A 90 4.78 -9.22 -2.60
N ALA A 91 5.40 -10.26 -2.02
CA ALA A 91 5.69 -10.29 -0.59
C ALA A 91 6.53 -9.08 -0.15
N LEU A 92 7.58 -8.76 -0.91
CA LEU A 92 8.44 -7.60 -0.63
C LEU A 92 7.64 -6.29 -0.71
N VAL A 93 6.86 -6.11 -1.77
CA VAL A 93 6.02 -4.90 -1.95
C VAL A 93 5.05 -4.76 -0.79
N ASP A 94 4.37 -5.83 -0.40
CA ASP A 94 3.38 -5.82 0.69
C ASP A 94 4.01 -5.36 2.01
N PHE A 95 5.15 -5.93 2.42
CA PHE A 95 5.82 -5.54 3.67
C PHE A 95 6.38 -4.12 3.62
N VAL A 96 6.91 -3.68 2.47
CA VAL A 96 7.39 -2.30 2.29
C VAL A 96 6.22 -1.31 2.40
N VAL A 97 5.09 -1.60 1.75
CA VAL A 97 3.87 -0.78 1.83
C VAL A 97 3.38 -0.70 3.27
N VAL A 98 3.27 -1.83 3.98
CA VAL A 98 2.86 -1.87 5.39
C VAL A 98 3.76 -0.97 6.23
N GLY A 99 5.08 -1.10 6.09
CA GLY A 99 6.05 -0.27 6.80
C GLY A 99 5.84 1.22 6.53
N LEU A 100 5.75 1.61 5.26
CA LEU A 100 5.52 3.01 4.86
C LEU A 100 4.21 3.55 5.43
N VAL A 101 3.11 2.79 5.31
CA VAL A 101 1.79 3.23 5.76
C VAL A 101 1.70 3.33 7.29
N ILE A 102 2.38 2.43 8.03
CA ILE A 102 2.51 2.55 9.49
C ILE A 102 3.22 3.85 9.87
N THR A 103 4.27 4.25 9.15
CA THR A 103 4.91 5.55 9.43
C THR A 103 3.94 6.73 9.27
N CYS A 104 3.04 6.67 8.29
CA CYS A 104 2.00 7.68 8.10
C CYS A 104 0.92 7.66 9.18
N LEU A 105 0.60 6.48 9.73
CA LEU A 105 -0.36 6.33 10.83
C LEU A 105 0.20 6.88 12.16
N VAL A 106 1.48 6.62 12.43
CA VAL A 106 2.17 7.06 13.66
C VAL A 106 2.54 8.55 13.58
N ARG A 107 2.88 9.05 12.39
CA ARG A 107 3.19 10.46 12.13
C ARG A 107 2.14 11.05 11.20
N PRO A 108 0.93 11.36 11.71
CA PRO A 108 -0.12 11.92 10.89
C PRO A 108 0.35 13.20 10.21
N GLU A 109 0.01 13.35 8.94
CA GLU A 109 0.33 14.55 8.14
C GLU A 109 -0.23 15.80 8.84
N ILE A 110 0.66 16.67 9.32
CA ILE A 110 0.30 18.04 9.67
C ILE A 110 0.15 18.79 8.34
N LYS A 111 -1.03 19.37 8.08
CA LYS A 111 -1.29 20.16 6.87
C LYS A 111 -0.23 21.27 6.72
N PRO A 112 0.54 21.32 5.62
CA PRO A 112 1.22 22.56 5.25
C PRO A 112 0.14 23.55 4.80
N GLY A 113 -0.11 24.59 5.60
CA GLY A 113 -1.09 25.64 5.30
C GLY A 113 -2.35 25.66 6.19
N GLY A 114 -2.40 24.88 7.28
CA GLY A 114 -3.32 25.20 8.36
C GLY A 114 -2.69 26.32 9.19
N GLY A 115 -3.04 27.58 8.88
CA GLY A 115 -2.72 28.70 9.76
C GLY A 115 -3.04 28.27 11.18
N SER A 116 -2.03 28.32 12.04
CA SER A 116 -2.15 27.96 13.44
C SER A 116 -3.33 28.74 14.01
N VAL A 117 -4.05 28.18 14.99
CA VAL A 117 -4.98 28.99 15.79
C VAL A 117 -4.25 30.23 16.35
N ARG A 118 -2.92 30.15 16.52
CA ARG A 118 -2.07 31.31 16.82
C ARG A 118 -2.04 32.37 15.71
N ASP A 119 -1.99 31.97 14.45
CA ASP A 119 -1.95 32.89 13.30
C ASP A 119 -3.29 33.62 13.16
N ALA A 120 -4.40 32.91 13.35
CA ALA A 120 -5.74 33.51 13.39
C ALA A 120 -5.97 34.43 14.61
N VAL A 121 -5.30 34.15 15.74
CA VAL A 121 -5.35 35.00 16.95
C VAL A 121 -4.43 36.22 16.84
N GLU A 122 -3.33 36.14 16.10
CA GLU A 122 -2.48 37.30 15.79
C GLU A 122 -3.14 38.23 14.76
N GLU A 123 -3.79 37.68 13.74
CA GLU A 123 -4.52 38.47 12.74
C GLU A 123 -5.74 39.19 13.34
N ALA A 124 -6.41 38.59 14.33
CA ALA A 124 -7.52 39.23 15.05
C ALA A 124 -7.09 40.31 16.07
N LYS A 125 -5.78 40.48 16.29
CA LYS A 125 -5.21 41.50 17.22
C LYS A 125 -4.69 42.75 16.51
N ASN A 126 -4.60 42.73 15.19
CA ASN A 126 -4.25 43.88 14.36
C ASN A 126 -5.51 44.50 13.72
#